data_AF-A0A3D5S0F1-F1
#
_entry.id   AF-A0A3D5S0F1-F1
#
_cell.length_a   1.000
_cell.length_b   1.000
_cell.length_c   1.000
_cell.angle_alpha   90.00
_cell.angle_beta   90.00
_cell.angle_gamma   90.00
#
_symmetry.space_group_name_H-M   'P 1'
#
loop_
_entity.id
_entity.type
_entity.pdbx_description
1 polymer ?
#
loop_
_entity_poly.entity_id
_entity_poly.type
_entity_poly.pdbx_seq_one_letter_code
_entity_poly.pdbx_strand_id
1 'polypeptide(L)'
;MSNNYFFGALFLALLSVCSCTQKGGESPEPDETEEDVQYFTNPIGGFEADPWVVFKDGFYYYTATNGGSIVIRKSKNLHEVAKVQGITVWQPSEDGEIKNAIWAPELHFIGDRWYVYAAGSPCGDFTKCFQESFVLESTSEDALGSYEYKGIIAEGIDGTVLQKANGENYFLWMRTADGETEHISIAKMISPWEIEEAITKISIEPFLEWETRDQYTNEGPEVLQRGDTILVIYSASASWTQWYCLGAYINVDGDLMNKDSWTKHEEPLFEKSDANRIYGPGHCAFTQSPDGTEHWIIYHAMSDPNGGWGGRQPRIQKFTWQANGLPDFGIPVPDGKRIEVPSGTE
;
A
#
# COMPACT_ATOMS: atom_id res chain seq x y z
N MET A 1 43.56 -74.56 -33.62
CA MET A 1 43.39 -75.39 -34.83
C MET A 1 42.98 -74.48 -35.96
N SER A 2 43.66 -74.63 -37.11
CA SER A 2 43.32 -74.17 -38.47
C SER A 2 43.07 -72.66 -38.67
N ASN A 3 44.03 -71.93 -39.25
CA ASN A 3 44.17 -71.67 -40.71
C ASN A 3 43.41 -70.38 -41.08
N ASN A 4 43.83 -69.48 -41.96
CA ASN A 4 44.97 -69.35 -42.86
C ASN A 4 44.77 -68.06 -43.69
N TYR A 5 45.86 -67.45 -44.18
CA TYR A 5 46.03 -66.88 -45.54
C TYR A 5 45.12 -65.71 -46.01
N PHE A 6 45.49 -64.75 -46.86
CA PHE A 6 46.73 -64.29 -47.51
C PHE A 6 46.32 -63.08 -48.38
N PHE A 7 47.24 -62.11 -48.54
CA PHE A 7 47.51 -61.22 -49.69
C PHE A 7 46.41 -60.62 -50.60
N GLY A 8 46.55 -59.30 -50.79
CA GLY A 8 46.70 -58.64 -52.10
C GLY A 8 45.42 -58.46 -52.92
N ALA A 9 45.25 -57.47 -53.79
CA ALA A 9 46.04 -56.32 -54.22
C ALA A 9 45.10 -55.45 -55.10
N LEU A 10 45.55 -54.22 -55.38
CA LEU A 10 45.30 -53.43 -56.58
C LEU A 10 43.93 -52.73 -56.80
N PHE A 11 44.03 -51.38 -56.71
CA PHE A 11 43.57 -50.37 -57.67
C PHE A 11 42.25 -50.59 -58.44
N LEU A 12 41.33 -49.64 -58.27
CA LEU A 12 40.92 -48.76 -59.37
C LEU A 12 40.31 -47.47 -58.83
N ALA A 13 40.82 -46.34 -59.32
CA ALA A 13 40.30 -45.01 -59.05
C ALA A 13 39.03 -44.76 -59.87
N LEU A 14 38.06 -44.07 -59.30
CA LEU A 14 37.12 -43.23 -60.05
C LEU A 14 36.63 -42.09 -59.16
N LEU A 15 37.04 -40.89 -59.57
CA LEU A 15 36.57 -39.60 -59.11
C LEU A 15 35.06 -39.49 -59.34
N SER A 16 34.32 -39.11 -58.29
CA SER A 16 33.02 -38.48 -58.40
C SER A 16 32.98 -37.30 -57.44
N VAL A 17 32.64 -36.15 -58.00
CA VAL A 17 32.62 -34.82 -57.38
C VAL A 17 31.38 -34.66 -56.48
N CYS A 18 31.50 -33.75 -55.52
CA CYS A 18 30.48 -32.80 -55.02
C CYS A 18 30.15 -32.88 -53.52
N SER A 19 30.67 -31.84 -52.83
CA SER A 19 30.17 -31.15 -51.65
C SER A 19 29.83 -31.94 -50.39
N CYS A 20 30.70 -31.81 -49.40
CA CYS A 20 30.29 -31.76 -48.00
C CYS A 20 30.76 -30.44 -47.40
N THR A 21 29.77 -29.63 -47.05
CA THR A 21 29.85 -28.28 -46.51
C THR A 21 30.63 -28.26 -45.20
N GLN A 22 31.64 -27.40 -45.12
CA GLN A 22 32.40 -27.14 -43.91
C GLN A 22 31.54 -26.26 -42.99
N LYS A 23 30.88 -26.85 -41.99
CA LYS A 23 30.25 -26.06 -40.91
C LYS A 23 31.36 -25.53 -40.02
N GLY A 24 31.59 -24.22 -40.08
CA GLY A 24 32.37 -23.50 -39.09
C GLY A 24 31.75 -23.69 -37.71
N GLY A 25 32.58 -23.95 -36.71
CA GLY A 25 32.15 -23.88 -35.32
C GLY A 25 31.95 -22.41 -34.97
N GLU A 26 30.70 -22.03 -34.75
CA GLU A 26 30.37 -20.78 -34.08
C GLU A 26 30.99 -20.79 -32.68
N SER A 27 31.65 -19.69 -32.33
CA SER A 27 31.93 -19.32 -30.94
C SER A 27 30.60 -19.28 -30.20
N PRO A 28 30.49 -19.77 -28.95
CA PRO A 28 29.28 -19.52 -28.18
C PRO A 28 29.08 -18.00 -28.11
N GLU A 29 27.91 -17.54 -28.54
CA GLU A 29 27.42 -16.20 -28.26
C GLU A 29 27.40 -16.01 -26.74
N PRO A 30 27.69 -14.80 -26.23
CA PRO A 30 27.61 -14.56 -24.80
C PRO A 30 26.18 -14.87 -24.35
N ASP A 31 26.12 -15.72 -23.33
CA ASP A 31 24.92 -16.08 -22.59
C ASP A 31 24.10 -14.82 -22.27
N GLU A 32 22.78 -14.96 -22.37
CA GLU A 32 21.81 -13.90 -22.14
C GLU A 32 22.15 -13.16 -20.83
N THR A 33 22.10 -11.84 -20.87
CA THR A 33 22.41 -10.95 -19.75
C THR A 33 21.72 -11.45 -18.48
N GLU A 34 22.48 -11.97 -17.50
CA GLU A 34 22.00 -12.10 -16.13
C GLU A 34 21.53 -10.69 -15.70
N GLU A 35 20.21 -10.49 -15.61
CA GLU A 35 19.68 -9.27 -15.00
C GLU A 35 20.25 -9.19 -13.58
N ASP A 36 21.00 -8.14 -13.29
CA ASP A 36 21.50 -7.87 -11.94
C ASP A 36 20.30 -7.56 -11.05
N VAL A 37 19.77 -8.60 -10.39
CA VAL A 37 18.60 -8.48 -9.52
C VAL A 37 18.98 -7.58 -8.35
N GLN A 38 18.37 -6.39 -8.30
CA GLN A 38 18.55 -5.45 -7.20
C GLN A 38 17.67 -5.83 -6.01
N TYR A 39 18.17 -5.54 -4.80
CA TYR A 39 17.48 -5.85 -3.56
C TYR A 39 17.45 -4.65 -2.62
N PHE A 40 16.40 -4.57 -1.81
CA PHE A 40 16.29 -3.68 -0.66
C PHE A 40 15.96 -4.48 0.61
N THR A 41 15.85 -3.79 1.74
CA THR A 41 15.44 -4.37 3.02
C THR A 41 14.39 -3.51 3.70
N ASN A 42 13.48 -4.15 4.45
CA ASN A 42 12.61 -3.45 5.40
C ASN A 42 13.34 -3.20 6.74
N PRO A 43 12.94 -2.16 7.50
CA PRO A 43 11.99 -1.10 7.11
C PRO A 43 12.57 -0.19 6.03
N ILE A 44 11.71 0.39 5.19
CA ILE A 44 12.15 1.28 4.10
C ILE A 44 12.41 2.72 4.55
N GLY A 45 12.06 3.08 5.78
CA GLY A 45 12.18 4.42 6.32
C GLY A 45 12.48 4.46 7.82
N GLY A 46 12.50 5.67 8.37
CA GLY A 46 12.69 5.91 9.81
C GLY A 46 11.43 5.60 10.63
N PHE A 47 11.32 6.22 11.80
CA PHE A 47 10.14 6.11 12.66
C PHE A 47 9.04 7.05 12.15
N GLU A 48 8.25 6.55 11.22
CA GLU A 48 7.06 7.19 10.66
C GLU A 48 5.92 6.16 10.67
N ALA A 49 4.71 6.64 10.91
CA ALA A 49 3.51 5.82 10.95
C ALA A 49 2.58 6.16 9.79
N ASP A 50 1.56 5.32 9.60
CA ASP A 50 0.46 5.55 8.66
C ASP A 50 0.97 5.88 7.24
N PRO A 51 1.83 5.01 6.66
CA PRO A 51 2.47 5.29 5.39
C PRO A 51 1.48 5.15 4.25
N TRP A 52 1.42 6.18 3.41
CA TRP A 52 0.57 6.22 2.24
C TRP A 52 1.40 6.45 0.97
N VAL A 53 1.05 5.79 -0.13
CA VAL A 53 1.78 5.92 -1.40
C VAL A 53 0.87 5.79 -2.62
N VAL A 54 1.09 6.63 -3.64
CA VAL A 54 0.49 6.47 -4.98
C VAL A 54 1.54 6.51 -6.06
N PHE A 55 1.30 5.77 -7.14
CA PHE A 55 2.09 5.83 -8.36
C PHE A 55 1.37 6.67 -9.42
N LYS A 56 2.02 7.71 -9.91
CA LYS A 56 1.49 8.58 -10.98
C LYS A 56 2.61 9.15 -11.83
N ASP A 57 2.42 9.10 -13.16
CA ASP A 57 3.31 9.69 -14.16
C ASP A 57 4.80 9.29 -14.00
N GLY A 58 5.03 8.01 -13.66
CA GLY A 58 6.38 7.44 -13.50
C GLY A 58 7.04 7.69 -12.14
N PHE A 59 6.30 8.20 -11.17
CA PHE A 59 6.80 8.47 -9.83
C PHE A 59 5.88 7.93 -8.74
N TYR A 60 6.49 7.48 -7.65
CA TYR A 60 5.84 7.29 -6.36
C TYR A 60 5.82 8.59 -5.59
N TYR A 61 4.65 8.91 -5.04
CA TYR A 61 4.45 10.00 -4.09
C TYR A 61 4.09 9.40 -2.75
N TYR A 62 4.80 9.78 -1.70
CA TYR A 62 4.66 9.21 -0.36
C TYR A 62 4.45 10.30 0.67
N THR A 63 3.61 10.01 1.65
CA THR A 63 3.42 10.80 2.85
C THR A 63 3.14 9.86 4.02
N ALA A 64 3.30 10.36 5.24
CA ALA A 64 3.16 9.59 6.46
C ALA A 64 2.96 10.51 7.66
N THR A 65 2.46 9.97 8.77
CA THR A 65 2.47 10.64 10.07
C THR A 65 3.92 10.85 10.53
N ASN A 66 4.36 12.12 10.58
CA ASN A 66 5.76 12.49 10.84
C ASN A 66 5.95 13.54 11.96
N GLY A 67 4.93 13.80 12.78
CA GLY A 67 5.07 14.66 13.96
C GLY A 67 4.62 16.12 13.80
N GLY A 68 3.71 16.41 12.87
CA GLY A 68 2.90 17.63 12.92
C GLY A 68 2.82 18.48 11.65
N SER A 69 3.36 17.98 10.53
CA SER A 69 3.24 18.64 9.22
C SER A 69 2.93 17.62 8.13
N ILE A 70 2.47 18.09 6.98
CA ILE A 70 2.27 17.24 5.81
C ILE A 70 3.50 17.37 4.93
N VAL A 71 4.21 16.26 4.77
CA VAL A 71 5.44 16.18 3.97
C VAL A 71 5.21 15.19 2.85
N ILE A 72 5.38 15.66 1.62
CA ILE A 72 5.30 14.80 0.43
C ILE A 72 6.70 14.52 -0.07
N ARG A 73 6.98 13.24 -0.30
CA ARG A 73 8.20 12.72 -0.92
C ARG A 73 7.88 12.22 -2.31
N LYS A 74 8.82 12.40 -3.25
CA LYS A 74 8.71 11.94 -4.64
C LYS A 74 9.94 11.12 -5.01
N SER A 75 9.74 9.91 -5.51
CA SER A 75 10.81 9.02 -5.96
C SER A 75 10.38 8.25 -7.21
N LYS A 76 11.33 7.83 -8.04
CA LYS A 76 11.05 6.82 -9.08
C LYS A 76 10.90 5.41 -8.50
N ASN A 77 11.51 5.19 -7.33
CA ASN A 77 11.69 3.86 -6.74
C ASN A 77 10.90 3.77 -5.44
N LEU A 78 9.93 2.86 -5.37
CA LEU A 78 9.08 2.63 -4.20
C LEU A 78 9.91 2.33 -2.94
N HIS A 79 10.95 1.50 -3.07
CA HIS A 79 11.79 1.07 -1.94
C HIS A 79 12.69 2.18 -1.36
N GLU A 80 12.80 3.33 -2.04
CA GLU A 80 13.56 4.50 -1.59
C GLU A 80 12.65 5.68 -1.19
N VAL A 81 11.35 5.63 -1.48
CA VAL A 81 10.45 6.79 -1.38
C VAL A 81 10.35 7.37 0.03
N ALA A 82 10.50 6.54 1.06
CA ALA A 82 10.50 6.99 2.46
C ALA A 82 11.84 7.58 2.94
N LYS A 83 12.92 7.43 2.15
CA LYS A 83 14.29 7.87 2.50
C LYS A 83 14.67 9.19 1.84
N VAL A 84 14.04 9.52 0.72
CA VAL A 84 14.33 10.76 0.00
C VAL A 84 13.88 11.99 0.80
N GLN A 85 14.50 13.12 0.53
CA GLN A 85 14.11 14.39 1.12
C GLN A 85 12.68 14.75 0.68
N GLY A 86 11.81 15.03 1.65
CA GLY A 86 10.44 15.49 1.40
C GLY A 86 10.32 17.01 1.38
N ILE A 87 9.20 17.49 0.85
CA ILE A 87 8.78 18.88 0.88
C ILE A 87 7.62 19.00 1.86
N THR A 88 7.76 19.86 2.87
CA THR A 88 6.62 20.27 3.71
C THR A 88 5.69 21.12 2.86
N VAL A 89 4.54 20.56 2.49
CA VAL A 89 3.55 21.25 1.66
C VAL A 89 2.51 21.99 2.49
N TRP A 90 2.32 21.58 3.74
CA TRP A 90 1.42 22.22 4.68
C TRP A 90 1.81 21.96 6.13
N GLN A 91 1.51 22.92 7.00
CA GLN A 91 1.61 22.81 8.44
C GLN A 91 0.51 23.65 9.09
N PRO A 92 0.01 23.27 10.28
CA PRO A 92 -1.02 24.05 10.96
C PRO A 92 -0.51 25.45 11.31
N SER A 93 -1.42 26.41 11.35
CA SER A 93 -1.17 27.78 11.82
C SER A 93 -1.86 28.03 13.16
N GLU A 94 -1.35 28.96 13.95
CA GLU A 94 -1.93 29.28 15.27
C GLU A 94 -3.40 29.74 15.18
N ASP A 95 -3.76 30.43 14.10
CA ASP A 95 -5.12 30.93 13.83
C ASP A 95 -5.98 29.95 13.02
N GLY A 96 -5.40 28.84 12.53
CA GLY A 96 -6.10 27.85 11.69
C GLY A 96 -7.13 27.03 12.47
N GLU A 97 -8.09 26.42 11.77
CA GLU A 97 -9.09 25.55 12.39
C GLU A 97 -8.45 24.30 13.02
N ILE A 98 -7.47 23.72 12.34
CA ILE A 98 -6.63 22.63 12.83
C ILE A 98 -5.35 23.19 13.45
N LYS A 99 -5.08 22.83 14.72
CA LYS A 99 -3.99 23.42 15.52
C LYS A 99 -2.74 22.55 15.59
N ASN A 100 -2.88 21.23 15.73
CA ASN A 100 -1.76 20.28 15.79
C ASN A 100 -2.23 18.83 15.59
N ALA A 101 -1.38 17.86 16.00
CA ALA A 101 -1.67 16.42 16.00
C ALA A 101 -2.10 15.90 14.62
N ILE A 102 -1.34 16.29 13.60
CA ILE A 102 -1.58 15.93 12.21
C ILE A 102 -1.25 14.45 12.00
N TRP A 103 -2.26 13.67 11.62
CA TRP A 103 -2.18 12.22 11.46
C TRP A 103 -2.65 11.78 10.08
N ALA A 104 -2.10 10.64 9.63
CA ALA A 104 -2.51 9.85 8.48
C ALA A 104 -2.83 10.67 7.21
N PRO A 105 -1.88 11.49 6.70
CA PRO A 105 -2.10 12.17 5.45
C PRO A 105 -2.13 11.19 4.26
N GLU A 106 -3.12 11.31 3.38
CA GLU A 106 -3.23 10.61 2.09
C GLU A 106 -3.29 11.61 0.93
N LEU A 107 -2.67 11.33 -0.21
CA LEU A 107 -2.55 12.27 -1.34
C LEU A 107 -3.26 11.79 -2.62
N HIS A 108 -4.54 12.11 -2.79
CA HIS A 108 -5.31 11.62 -3.93
C HIS A 108 -5.24 12.58 -5.12
N PHE A 109 -5.11 12.06 -6.35
CA PHE A 109 -5.34 12.84 -7.55
C PHE A 109 -6.79 12.66 -8.00
N ILE A 110 -7.59 13.72 -7.94
CA ILE A 110 -9.02 13.69 -8.24
C ILE A 110 -9.31 14.80 -9.27
N GLY A 111 -9.84 14.42 -10.43
CA GLY A 111 -9.99 15.36 -11.55
C GLY A 111 -8.62 15.80 -12.09
N ASP A 112 -8.27 17.07 -11.92
CA ASP A 112 -7.04 17.71 -12.39
C ASP A 112 -6.18 18.29 -11.24
N ARG A 113 -6.47 17.89 -10.00
CA ARG A 113 -5.84 18.41 -8.78
C ARG A 113 -5.47 17.30 -7.82
N TRP A 114 -4.46 17.59 -7.01
CA TRP A 114 -4.08 16.79 -5.86
C TRP A 114 -4.85 17.26 -4.63
N TYR A 115 -5.31 16.32 -3.83
CA TYR A 115 -5.98 16.55 -2.56
C TYR A 115 -5.26 15.78 -1.47
N VAL A 116 -5.01 16.44 -0.34
CA VAL A 116 -4.54 15.76 0.87
C VAL A 116 -5.69 15.61 1.84
N TYR A 117 -5.97 14.38 2.28
CA TYR A 117 -6.87 14.07 3.38
C TYR A 117 -6.03 13.73 4.60
N ALA A 118 -6.29 14.34 5.74
CA ALA A 118 -5.56 14.09 6.97
C ALA A 118 -6.46 14.36 8.18
N ALA A 119 -6.07 13.87 9.35
CA ALA A 119 -6.73 14.21 10.61
C ALA A 119 -5.91 15.24 11.40
N GLY A 120 -6.59 16.11 12.16
CA GLY A 120 -5.93 17.08 13.03
C GLY A 120 -6.82 17.61 14.16
N SER A 121 -6.16 18.06 15.23
CA SER A 121 -6.85 18.46 16.46
C SER A 121 -7.27 19.92 16.38
N PRO A 122 -8.57 20.25 16.47
CA PRO A 122 -9.05 21.62 16.38
C PRO A 122 -8.77 22.44 17.66
N CYS A 123 -8.59 21.78 18.80
CA CYS A 123 -8.30 22.43 20.08
C CYS A 123 -6.81 22.45 20.45
N GLY A 124 -5.94 21.81 19.65
CA GLY A 124 -4.50 21.72 19.92
C GLY A 124 -4.13 20.67 20.97
N ASP A 125 -5.05 19.78 21.34
CA ASP A 125 -4.82 18.70 22.28
C ASP A 125 -5.77 17.55 21.98
N PHE A 126 -5.28 16.54 21.25
CA PHE A 126 -6.07 15.36 20.86
C PHE A 126 -6.56 14.53 22.06
N THR A 127 -6.07 14.81 23.28
CA THR A 127 -6.60 14.17 24.50
C THR A 127 -7.81 14.89 25.09
N LYS A 128 -8.13 16.09 24.58
CA LYS A 128 -9.22 16.96 25.08
C LYS A 128 -10.34 17.21 24.08
N CYS A 129 -10.08 17.04 22.79
CA CYS A 129 -11.08 17.13 21.74
C CYS A 129 -10.90 15.98 20.76
N PHE A 130 -12.00 15.64 20.09
CA PHE A 130 -11.97 14.71 18.97
C PHE A 130 -11.12 15.28 17.84
N GLN A 131 -10.49 14.37 17.12
CA GLN A 131 -9.77 14.67 15.89
C GLN A 131 -10.77 14.86 14.75
N GLU A 132 -10.43 15.72 13.81
CA GLU A 132 -11.27 16.08 12.66
C GLU A 132 -10.52 15.78 11.37
N SER A 133 -11.19 15.17 10.41
CA SER A 133 -10.65 14.94 9.07
C SER A 133 -10.79 16.24 8.28
N PHE A 134 -9.70 16.69 7.66
CA PHE A 134 -9.64 17.91 6.87
C PHE A 134 -9.04 17.66 5.49
N VAL A 135 -9.28 18.59 4.57
CA VAL A 135 -8.83 18.49 3.18
C VAL A 135 -7.97 19.68 2.79
N LEU A 136 -6.90 19.40 2.06
CA LEU A 136 -6.11 20.39 1.33
C LEU A 136 -6.22 20.16 -0.17
N GLU A 137 -6.15 21.21 -0.97
CA GLU A 137 -6.16 21.16 -2.44
C GLU A 137 -4.88 21.80 -2.98
N SER A 138 -4.18 21.13 -3.90
CA SER A 138 -3.00 21.70 -4.55
C SER A 138 -3.37 22.93 -5.40
N THR A 139 -2.53 23.95 -5.39
CA THR A 139 -2.72 25.16 -6.23
C THR A 139 -2.31 24.96 -7.69
N SER A 140 -1.71 23.81 -8.01
CA SER A 140 -1.23 23.45 -9.35
C SER A 140 -1.24 21.92 -9.55
N GLU A 141 -0.86 21.45 -10.73
CA GLU A 141 -0.71 20.01 -11.01
C GLU A 141 0.53 19.37 -10.33
N ASP A 142 1.44 20.18 -9.76
CA ASP A 142 2.60 19.69 -9.04
C ASP A 142 2.22 19.27 -7.61
N ALA A 143 2.30 17.97 -7.34
CA ALA A 143 2.02 17.40 -6.02
C ALA A 143 2.97 17.91 -4.92
N LEU A 144 4.15 18.43 -5.29
CA LEU A 144 5.11 19.04 -4.35
C LEU A 144 4.92 20.56 -4.21
N GLY A 145 3.92 21.12 -4.88
CA GLY A 145 3.58 22.53 -4.83
C GLY A 145 2.86 22.96 -3.54
N SER A 146 2.31 24.16 -3.56
CA SER A 146 1.53 24.69 -2.44
C SER A 146 0.13 24.10 -2.39
N TYR A 147 -0.46 24.04 -1.19
CA TYR A 147 -1.82 23.59 -0.97
C TYR A 147 -2.65 24.62 -0.23
N GLU A 148 -3.93 24.69 -0.55
CA GLU A 148 -4.95 25.51 0.11
C GLU A 148 -5.79 24.64 1.05
N TYR A 149 -6.03 25.13 2.27
CA TYR A 149 -6.92 24.48 3.22
C TYR A 149 -8.39 24.64 2.80
N LYS A 150 -9.11 23.53 2.68
CA LYS A 150 -10.51 23.51 2.22
C LYS A 150 -11.53 23.42 3.36
N GLY A 151 -11.10 23.02 4.55
CA GLY A 151 -11.98 22.83 5.70
C GLY A 151 -11.93 21.42 6.25
N ILE A 152 -12.65 21.23 7.36
CA ILE A 152 -13.02 19.93 7.89
C ILE A 152 -14.06 19.30 6.95
N ILE A 153 -13.84 18.04 6.57
CA ILE A 153 -14.78 17.25 5.75
C ILE A 153 -15.66 16.35 6.61
N ALA A 154 -15.14 15.84 7.74
CA ALA A 154 -15.89 14.97 8.64
C ALA A 154 -15.25 14.89 10.03
N GLU A 155 -16.08 14.65 11.05
CA GLU A 155 -15.63 14.26 12.40
C GLU A 155 -15.08 12.84 12.38
N GLY A 156 -13.86 12.67 12.88
CA GLY A 156 -13.13 11.40 12.88
C GLY A 156 -11.77 11.47 12.18
N ILE A 157 -11.13 10.32 12.01
CA ILE A 157 -9.77 10.21 11.49
C ILE A 157 -9.65 9.25 10.31
N ASP A 158 -8.46 9.20 9.71
CA ASP A 158 -8.06 8.20 8.72
C ASP A 158 -8.95 8.22 7.48
N GLY A 159 -9.10 9.41 6.89
CA GLY A 159 -9.88 9.62 5.69
C GLY A 159 -9.19 9.09 4.42
N THR A 160 -9.85 8.20 3.69
CA THR A 160 -9.45 7.75 2.34
C THR A 160 -10.58 7.98 1.32
N VAL A 161 -10.25 7.92 0.03
CA VAL A 161 -11.20 8.12 -1.07
C VAL A 161 -11.29 6.89 -1.97
N LEU A 162 -12.48 6.32 -2.07
CA LEU A 162 -12.84 5.38 -3.14
C LEU A 162 -13.24 6.17 -4.38
N GLN A 163 -12.44 6.10 -5.43
CA GLN A 163 -12.78 6.64 -6.75
C GLN A 163 -13.42 5.54 -7.63
N LYS A 164 -14.57 5.83 -8.22
CA LYS A 164 -15.26 4.92 -9.16
C LYS A 164 -14.98 5.33 -10.60
N ALA A 165 -14.98 4.34 -11.50
CA ALA A 165 -14.76 4.57 -12.93
C ALA A 165 -15.84 5.48 -13.60
N ASN A 166 -17.01 5.61 -12.99
CA ASN A 166 -18.07 6.52 -13.44
C ASN A 166 -17.89 7.97 -12.95
N GLY A 167 -16.80 8.26 -12.24
CA GLY A 167 -16.48 9.58 -11.69
C GLY A 167 -17.10 9.88 -10.33
N GLU A 168 -17.86 8.95 -9.74
CA GLU A 168 -18.35 9.09 -8.37
C GLU A 168 -17.22 8.80 -7.37
N ASN A 169 -17.15 9.61 -6.31
CA ASN A 169 -16.20 9.42 -5.23
C ASN A 169 -16.95 9.20 -3.92
N TYR A 170 -16.35 8.41 -3.04
CA TYR A 170 -16.86 8.16 -1.70
C TYR A 170 -15.72 8.37 -0.71
N PHE A 171 -16.02 9.05 0.38
CA PHE A 171 -15.11 9.25 1.49
C PHE A 171 -15.36 8.15 2.51
N LEU A 172 -14.29 7.46 2.92
CA LEU A 172 -14.32 6.47 3.99
C LEU A 172 -13.42 6.95 5.11
N TRP A 173 -13.85 6.80 6.36
CA TRP A 173 -13.08 7.25 7.51
C TRP A 173 -13.50 6.52 8.78
N MET A 174 -12.67 6.61 9.80
CA MET A 174 -13.01 6.15 11.15
C MET A 174 -13.79 7.23 11.90
N ARG A 175 -14.96 6.87 12.41
CA ARG A 175 -15.88 7.76 13.14
C ARG A 175 -16.09 7.27 14.57
N THR A 176 -16.17 8.21 15.52
CA THR A 176 -16.43 7.97 16.95
C THR A 176 -17.68 8.69 17.48
N ALA A 177 -18.61 9.00 16.59
CA ALA A 177 -19.78 9.80 16.93
C ALA A 177 -20.87 8.97 17.65
N ASP A 178 -21.83 9.68 18.24
CA ASP A 178 -23.08 9.13 18.77
C ASP A 178 -22.92 8.09 19.89
N GLY A 179 -21.77 8.09 20.58
CA GLY A 179 -21.46 7.13 21.64
C GLY A 179 -21.12 5.73 21.13
N GLU A 180 -20.91 5.59 19.82
CA GLU A 180 -20.49 4.35 19.20
C GLU A 180 -18.99 4.10 19.40
N THR A 181 -18.62 2.82 19.34
CA THR A 181 -17.24 2.39 19.20
C THR A 181 -16.65 2.91 17.88
N GLU A 182 -15.33 3.14 17.84
CA GLU A 182 -14.57 3.45 16.62
C GLU A 182 -14.95 2.49 15.47
N HIS A 183 -15.52 3.06 14.40
CA HIS A 183 -16.05 2.29 13.27
C HIS A 183 -15.75 2.96 11.94
N ILE A 184 -15.68 2.16 10.87
CA ILE A 184 -15.57 2.69 9.52
C ILE A 184 -16.94 3.12 9.03
N SER A 185 -17.01 4.35 8.51
CA SER A 185 -18.15 4.92 7.82
C SER A 185 -17.80 5.23 6.37
N ILE A 186 -18.83 5.32 5.53
CA ILE A 186 -18.73 5.76 4.14
C ILE A 186 -19.81 6.81 3.85
N ALA A 187 -19.46 7.83 3.06
CA ALA A 187 -20.38 8.81 2.53
C ALA A 187 -20.02 9.12 1.07
N LYS A 188 -21.04 9.40 0.26
CA LYS A 188 -20.83 9.86 -1.12
C LYS A 188 -20.28 11.29 -1.10
N MET A 189 -19.33 11.59 -1.97
CA MET A 189 -18.74 12.94 -2.08
C MET A 189 -19.52 13.80 -3.07
N ILE A 190 -19.82 15.04 -2.66
CA ILE A 190 -20.38 16.11 -3.52
C ILE A 190 -19.24 16.80 -4.28
N SER A 191 -18.12 17.00 -3.60
CA SER A 191 -16.86 17.53 -4.16
C SER A 191 -15.69 16.86 -3.43
N PRO A 192 -14.43 17.04 -3.86
CA PRO A 192 -13.28 16.46 -3.16
C PRO A 192 -13.14 16.88 -1.68
N TRP A 193 -13.85 17.92 -1.22
CA TRP A 193 -13.80 18.40 0.17
C TRP A 193 -15.18 18.48 0.84
N GLU A 194 -16.22 17.86 0.27
CA GLU A 194 -17.58 17.89 0.80
C GLU A 194 -18.28 16.54 0.57
N ILE A 195 -18.95 16.02 1.60
CA ILE A 195 -19.73 14.78 1.57
C ILE A 195 -21.24 15.06 1.66
N GLU A 196 -22.04 14.12 1.15
CA GLU A 196 -23.49 14.11 1.39
C GLU A 196 -23.80 13.89 2.88
N GLU A 197 -24.96 14.37 3.34
CA GLU A 197 -25.41 14.18 4.73
C GLU A 197 -25.64 12.70 5.08
N ALA A 198 -25.93 11.85 4.10
CA ALA A 198 -26.17 10.43 4.29
C ALA A 198 -24.84 9.70 4.55
N ILE A 199 -24.71 9.14 5.76
CA ILE A 199 -23.54 8.38 6.21
C ILE A 199 -23.98 6.95 6.51
N THR A 200 -23.20 5.99 6.02
CA THR A 200 -23.41 4.56 6.27
C THR A 200 -22.25 4.00 7.07
N LYS A 201 -22.52 3.50 8.27
CA LYS A 201 -21.57 2.66 9.02
C LYS A 201 -21.42 1.32 8.31
N ILE A 202 -20.19 0.98 7.92
CA ILE A 202 -19.89 -0.30 7.26
C ILE A 202 -19.30 -1.32 8.23
N SER A 203 -18.80 -0.90 9.40
CA SER A 203 -18.36 -1.84 10.42
C SER A 203 -19.50 -2.74 10.89
N ILE A 204 -19.24 -4.05 10.96
CA ILE A 204 -20.25 -5.08 11.25
C ILE A 204 -20.04 -5.67 12.65
N GLU A 205 -21.09 -5.61 13.46
CA GLU A 205 -21.14 -6.20 14.80
C GLU A 205 -21.73 -7.63 14.79
N PRO A 206 -21.36 -8.51 15.75
CA PRO A 206 -20.40 -8.29 16.82
C PRO A 206 -18.95 -8.23 16.31
N PHE A 207 -18.13 -7.44 16.99
CA PHE A 207 -16.68 -7.43 16.75
C PHE A 207 -16.08 -8.77 17.14
N LEU A 208 -15.12 -9.22 16.34
CA LEU A 208 -14.38 -10.46 16.51
C LEU A 208 -13.30 -10.28 17.58
N GLU A 209 -12.83 -11.37 18.19
CA GLU A 209 -11.87 -11.29 19.29
C GLU A 209 -10.59 -10.54 18.88
N TRP A 210 -10.09 -10.78 17.67
CA TRP A 210 -8.91 -10.12 17.13
C TRP A 210 -9.11 -8.62 16.82
N GLU A 211 -10.35 -8.12 16.78
CA GLU A 211 -10.66 -6.71 16.55
C GLU A 211 -10.62 -5.85 17.82
N THR A 212 -10.53 -6.51 19.00
CA THR A 212 -10.85 -5.88 20.30
C THR A 212 -9.73 -6.03 21.34
N ARG A 213 -8.53 -6.43 20.91
CA ARG A 213 -7.39 -6.64 21.83
C ARG A 213 -6.87 -5.28 22.28
N ASP A 214 -6.87 -5.07 23.59
CA ASP A 214 -6.48 -3.84 24.30
C ASP A 214 -7.35 -2.59 24.01
N GLN A 215 -7.94 -2.47 22.81
CA GLN A 215 -8.92 -1.45 22.44
C GLN A 215 -9.89 -2.00 21.39
N TYR A 216 -11.13 -1.50 21.40
CA TYR A 216 -12.08 -1.71 20.33
C TYR A 216 -11.87 -0.64 19.26
N THR A 217 -11.25 -1.02 18.14
CA THR A 217 -10.90 -0.10 17.05
C THR A 217 -11.18 -0.75 15.71
N ASN A 218 -11.80 0.01 14.81
CA ASN A 218 -11.72 -0.17 13.37
C ASN A 218 -11.28 1.18 12.80
N GLU A 219 -10.04 1.30 12.32
CA GLU A 219 -9.45 2.53 11.80
C GLU A 219 -8.64 2.28 10.52
N GLY A 220 -8.01 3.31 9.95
CA GLY A 220 -7.18 3.19 8.74
C GLY A 220 -7.85 2.44 7.58
N PRO A 221 -9.07 2.82 7.14
CA PRO A 221 -9.70 2.19 6.00
C PRO A 221 -8.87 2.46 4.74
N GLU A 222 -8.64 1.43 3.94
CA GLU A 222 -7.94 1.53 2.67
C GLU A 222 -8.64 0.66 1.62
N VAL A 223 -8.78 1.22 0.43
CA VAL A 223 -9.59 0.63 -0.64
C VAL A 223 -8.76 -0.24 -1.57
N LEU A 224 -9.22 -1.47 -1.81
CA LEU A 224 -8.77 -2.35 -2.88
C LEU A 224 -9.92 -2.70 -3.82
N GLN A 225 -9.77 -2.39 -5.11
CA GLN A 225 -10.76 -2.72 -6.13
C GLN A 225 -10.26 -3.87 -7.00
N ARG A 226 -11.11 -4.90 -7.18
CA ARG A 226 -10.82 -6.03 -8.06
C ARG A 226 -12.06 -6.38 -8.89
N GLY A 227 -12.06 -5.90 -10.14
CA GLY A 227 -13.26 -5.95 -10.98
C GLY A 227 -14.38 -5.16 -10.31
N ASP A 228 -15.54 -5.79 -10.12
CA ASP A 228 -16.69 -5.16 -9.46
C ASP A 228 -16.65 -5.29 -7.93
N THR A 229 -15.71 -6.07 -7.38
CA THR A 229 -15.56 -6.23 -5.92
C THR A 229 -14.78 -5.06 -5.33
N ILE A 230 -15.34 -4.48 -4.28
CA ILE A 230 -14.69 -3.46 -3.45
C ILE A 230 -14.36 -4.09 -2.10
N LEU A 231 -13.09 -4.01 -1.74
CA LEU A 231 -12.56 -4.40 -0.45
C LEU A 231 -12.19 -3.12 0.30
N VAL A 232 -12.67 -2.98 1.52
CA VAL A 232 -12.17 -1.98 2.46
C VAL A 232 -11.34 -2.72 3.49
N ILE A 233 -10.03 -2.67 3.32
CA ILE A 233 -9.07 -3.15 4.30
C ILE A 233 -9.08 -2.15 5.45
N TYR A 234 -9.07 -2.62 6.69
CA TYR A 234 -9.06 -1.74 7.86
C TYR A 234 -8.16 -2.32 8.92
N SER A 235 -7.72 -1.48 9.84
CA SER A 235 -6.93 -1.89 10.99
C SER A 235 -7.80 -2.05 12.23
N ALA A 236 -7.44 -3.00 13.09
CA ALA A 236 -8.17 -3.28 14.32
C ALA A 236 -7.26 -3.57 15.52
N SER A 237 -7.84 -3.56 16.73
CA SER A 237 -7.12 -3.56 18.02
C SER A 237 -6.28 -2.30 18.27
N ALA A 238 -5.64 -2.20 19.44
CA ALA A 238 -4.89 -1.00 19.84
C ALA A 238 -3.60 -0.77 19.00
N SER A 239 -3.51 0.40 18.34
CA SER A 239 -2.43 0.77 17.40
C SER A 239 -1.03 0.95 18.00
N TRP A 240 -0.92 1.06 19.33
CA TRP A 240 0.38 1.10 20.04
C TRP A 240 0.84 -0.28 20.55
N THR A 241 0.13 -1.36 20.19
CA THR A 241 0.40 -2.70 20.71
C THR A 241 0.77 -3.66 19.59
N GLN A 242 1.32 -4.82 19.96
CA GLN A 242 1.63 -5.89 19.00
C GLN A 242 0.39 -6.49 18.33
N TRP A 243 -0.81 -6.20 18.82
CA TRP A 243 -2.06 -6.82 18.38
C TRP A 243 -2.73 -6.12 17.21
N TYR A 244 -2.23 -4.94 16.83
CA TYR A 244 -2.70 -4.23 15.66
C TYR A 244 -2.60 -5.12 14.41
N CYS A 245 -3.66 -5.20 13.63
CA CYS A 245 -3.79 -6.14 12.51
C CYS A 245 -4.81 -5.64 11.48
N LEU A 246 -4.81 -6.25 10.29
CA LEU A 246 -5.70 -5.88 9.19
C LEU A 246 -6.86 -6.86 9.02
N GLY A 247 -8.07 -6.32 8.84
CA GLY A 247 -9.28 -7.02 8.44
C GLY A 247 -9.80 -6.57 7.07
N ALA A 248 -10.97 -7.05 6.66
CA ALA A 248 -11.64 -6.57 5.45
C ALA A 248 -13.17 -6.56 5.54
N TYR A 249 -13.77 -5.48 5.02
CA TYR A 249 -15.16 -5.43 4.60
C TYR A 249 -15.23 -5.59 3.07
N ILE A 250 -16.23 -6.31 2.58
CA ILE A 250 -16.35 -6.73 1.18
C ILE A 250 -17.72 -6.32 0.66
N ASN A 251 -17.74 -5.57 -0.45
CA ASN A 251 -18.94 -5.24 -1.21
C ASN A 251 -18.81 -5.80 -2.63
N VAL A 252 -19.82 -6.54 -3.08
CA VAL A 252 -19.82 -7.22 -4.40
C VAL A 252 -20.95 -6.78 -5.31
N ASP A 253 -21.94 -6.05 -4.80
CA ASP A 253 -23.13 -5.62 -5.54
C ASP A 253 -23.05 -4.16 -6.01
N GLY A 254 -22.09 -3.40 -5.49
CA GLY A 254 -21.85 -2.00 -5.82
C GLY A 254 -22.73 -1.00 -5.06
N ASP A 255 -23.63 -1.44 -4.19
CA ASP A 255 -24.45 -0.54 -3.36
C ASP A 255 -23.71 -0.17 -2.07
N LEU A 256 -22.81 0.80 -2.21
CA LEU A 256 -21.87 1.18 -1.16
C LEU A 256 -22.53 1.87 0.03
N MET A 257 -23.68 2.52 -0.20
CA MET A 257 -24.43 3.25 0.82
C MET A 257 -25.41 2.35 1.59
N ASN A 258 -25.54 1.08 1.21
CA ASN A 258 -26.35 0.11 1.95
C ASN A 258 -25.48 -0.74 2.87
N LYS A 259 -25.69 -0.65 4.19
CA LYS A 259 -24.93 -1.44 5.17
C LYS A 259 -25.05 -2.95 4.97
N ASP A 260 -26.20 -3.42 4.47
CA ASP A 260 -26.47 -4.86 4.29
C ASP A 260 -25.81 -5.42 3.02
N SER A 261 -25.23 -4.55 2.18
CA SER A 261 -24.42 -4.92 1.02
C SER A 261 -22.94 -5.18 1.37
N TRP A 262 -22.56 -4.93 2.62
CA TRP A 262 -21.22 -5.21 3.12
C TRP A 262 -21.19 -6.55 3.87
N THR A 263 -20.09 -7.28 3.70
CA THR A 263 -19.79 -8.51 4.45
C THR A 263 -18.43 -8.38 5.12
N LYS A 264 -18.27 -8.95 6.32
CA LYS A 264 -17.01 -8.93 7.07
C LYS A 264 -16.25 -10.23 6.85
N HIS A 265 -14.95 -10.15 6.59
CA HIS A 265 -14.08 -11.32 6.63
C HIS A 265 -13.78 -11.72 8.08
N GLU A 266 -13.93 -13.01 8.42
CA GLU A 266 -13.92 -13.48 9.81
C GLU A 266 -12.51 -13.61 10.43
N GLU A 267 -11.46 -13.67 9.62
CA GLU A 267 -10.08 -13.85 10.08
C GLU A 267 -9.24 -12.61 9.73
N PRO A 268 -8.18 -12.30 10.51
CA PRO A 268 -7.26 -11.24 10.14
C PRO A 268 -6.55 -11.58 8.83
N LEU A 269 -6.49 -10.62 7.91
CA LEU A 269 -5.75 -10.75 6.65
C LEU A 269 -4.24 -10.55 6.83
N PHE A 270 -3.84 -9.80 7.85
CA PHE A 270 -2.44 -9.51 8.13
C PHE A 270 -2.25 -9.21 9.61
N GLU A 271 -1.39 -9.96 10.28
CA GLU A 271 -1.14 -9.81 11.71
C GLU A 271 0.34 -10.02 12.04
N LYS A 272 0.69 -9.83 13.33
CA LYS A 272 2.06 -9.98 13.81
C LYS A 272 2.67 -11.34 13.42
N SER A 273 3.99 -11.35 13.25
CA SER A 273 4.77 -12.58 13.11
C SER A 273 5.83 -12.64 14.19
N ASP A 274 5.62 -13.50 15.19
CA ASP A 274 6.61 -13.74 16.26
C ASP A 274 7.90 -14.33 15.70
N ALA A 275 7.80 -15.19 14.68
CA ALA A 275 8.95 -15.80 14.02
C ALA A 275 9.81 -14.75 13.30
N ASN A 276 9.17 -13.75 12.67
CA ASN A 276 9.86 -12.67 11.97
C ASN A 276 10.15 -11.46 12.87
N ARG A 277 9.67 -11.48 14.13
CA ARG A 277 9.78 -10.39 15.10
C ARG A 277 9.20 -9.07 14.59
N ILE A 278 8.07 -9.15 13.89
CA ILE A 278 7.34 -7.99 13.39
C ILE A 278 5.97 -7.95 14.07
N TYR A 279 5.63 -6.82 14.67
CA TYR A 279 4.50 -6.69 15.59
C TYR A 279 3.60 -5.54 15.19
N GLY A 280 2.28 -5.71 15.38
CA GLY A 280 1.30 -4.66 15.11
C GLY A 280 1.29 -4.13 13.67
N PRO A 281 1.30 -4.96 12.61
CA PRO A 281 1.19 -4.43 11.25
C PRO A 281 -0.20 -3.82 11.01
N GLY A 282 -0.25 -2.58 10.53
CA GLY A 282 -1.52 -1.94 10.21
C GLY A 282 -1.36 -0.60 9.50
N HIS A 283 -2.49 0.11 9.37
CA HIS A 283 -2.69 1.36 8.63
C HIS A 283 -1.91 1.33 7.31
N CYS A 284 -2.41 0.52 6.38
CA CYS A 284 -1.73 0.22 5.12
C CYS A 284 -2.23 1.07 3.96
N ALA A 285 -1.43 1.13 2.90
CA ALA A 285 -1.85 1.57 1.58
C ALA A 285 -1.40 0.56 0.51
N PHE A 286 -1.92 0.71 -0.71
CA PHE A 286 -1.59 -0.20 -1.82
C PHE A 286 -1.07 0.54 -3.03
N THR A 287 -0.13 -0.09 -3.73
CA THR A 287 0.40 0.42 -4.99
C THR A 287 0.83 -0.72 -5.90
N GLN A 288 1.28 -0.38 -7.10
CA GLN A 288 1.80 -1.34 -8.07
C GLN A 288 3.27 -1.06 -8.36
N SER A 289 3.97 -2.05 -8.89
CA SER A 289 5.29 -1.86 -9.50
C SER A 289 5.23 -0.88 -10.69
N PRO A 290 6.36 -0.29 -11.13
CA PRO A 290 6.37 0.64 -12.26
C PRO A 290 5.77 0.07 -13.56
N ASP A 291 5.94 -1.22 -13.81
CA ASP A 291 5.39 -1.92 -14.97
C ASP A 291 3.95 -2.44 -14.77
N GLY A 292 3.37 -2.26 -13.57
CA GLY A 292 2.02 -2.67 -13.22
C GLY A 292 1.82 -4.18 -13.04
N THR A 293 2.88 -4.99 -13.04
CA THR A 293 2.78 -6.46 -12.98
C THR A 293 2.77 -7.03 -11.55
N GLU A 294 3.21 -6.24 -10.56
CA GLU A 294 3.21 -6.63 -9.15
C GLU A 294 2.34 -5.71 -8.31
N HIS A 295 1.75 -6.27 -7.26
CA HIS A 295 1.00 -5.52 -6.26
C HIS A 295 1.78 -5.47 -4.95
N TRP A 296 1.83 -4.28 -4.36
CA TRP A 296 2.63 -3.99 -3.18
C TRP A 296 1.74 -3.40 -2.10
N ILE A 297 1.86 -3.95 -0.89
CA ILE A 297 1.32 -3.35 0.32
C ILE A 297 2.43 -2.51 0.95
N ILE A 298 2.10 -1.28 1.35
CA ILE A 298 2.88 -0.49 2.28
C ILE A 298 2.14 -0.42 3.61
N TYR A 299 2.83 -0.59 4.72
CA TYR A 299 2.23 -0.64 6.06
C TYR A 299 3.25 -0.22 7.10
N HIS A 300 2.80 0.17 8.29
CA HIS A 300 3.72 0.31 9.43
C HIS A 300 3.69 -0.93 10.30
N ALA A 301 4.81 -1.24 10.96
CA ALA A 301 4.87 -2.22 12.04
C ALA A 301 6.06 -1.93 12.96
N MET A 302 6.10 -2.57 14.13
CA MET A 302 7.17 -2.46 15.11
C MET A 302 8.10 -3.68 15.09
N SER A 303 9.38 -3.47 15.41
CA SER A 303 10.37 -4.55 15.62
C SER A 303 10.50 -4.99 17.10
N ASP A 304 9.84 -4.25 18.00
CA ASP A 304 9.70 -4.54 19.43
C ASP A 304 8.20 -4.62 19.76
N PRO A 305 7.69 -5.70 20.40
CA PRO A 305 6.27 -5.80 20.76
C PRO A 305 5.81 -4.72 21.76
N ASN A 306 6.76 -4.03 22.42
CA ASN A 306 6.50 -2.92 23.34
C ASN A 306 6.94 -1.56 22.76
N GLY A 307 7.15 -1.46 21.44
CA GLY A 307 7.63 -0.24 20.78
C GLY A 307 6.68 0.96 20.92
N GLY A 308 5.39 0.72 21.18
CA GLY A 308 4.38 1.77 21.26
C GLY A 308 4.22 2.52 19.94
N TRP A 309 3.52 3.65 19.96
CA TRP A 309 3.38 4.50 18.78
C TRP A 309 4.71 4.95 18.15
N GLY A 310 5.77 5.10 18.96
CA GLY A 310 7.09 5.52 18.51
C GLY A 310 7.94 4.42 17.87
N GLY A 311 7.52 3.15 17.98
CA GLY A 311 8.24 2.01 17.40
C GLY A 311 7.85 1.66 15.97
N ARG A 312 6.88 2.38 15.39
CA ARG A 312 6.33 2.12 14.06
C ARG A 312 7.27 2.60 12.97
N GLN A 313 7.48 1.76 11.95
CA GLN A 313 8.31 2.08 10.79
C GLN A 313 7.65 1.55 9.51
N PRO A 314 7.76 2.27 8.38
CA PRO A 314 7.15 1.87 7.12
C PRO A 314 7.88 0.68 6.49
N ARG A 315 7.09 -0.22 5.92
CA ARG A 315 7.52 -1.50 5.33
C ARG A 315 6.74 -1.73 4.06
N ILE A 316 7.37 -2.39 3.09
CA ILE A 316 6.70 -2.82 1.87
C ILE A 316 6.94 -4.31 1.61
N GLN A 317 5.95 -4.99 1.05
CA GLN A 317 6.11 -6.32 0.49
C GLN A 317 5.14 -6.57 -0.65
N LYS A 318 5.53 -7.42 -1.59
CA LYS A 318 4.62 -7.91 -2.63
C LYS A 318 3.52 -8.75 -1.99
N PHE A 319 2.30 -8.59 -2.47
CA PHE A 319 1.18 -9.46 -2.16
C PHE A 319 0.61 -10.08 -3.43
N THR A 320 -0.15 -11.16 -3.26
CA THR A 320 -0.82 -11.82 -4.38
C THR A 320 -2.31 -11.89 -4.14
N TRP A 321 -3.03 -12.54 -5.04
CA TRP A 321 -4.47 -12.62 -5.00
C TRP A 321 -4.89 -14.08 -4.85
N GLN A 322 -5.72 -14.35 -3.84
CA GLN A 322 -6.37 -15.63 -3.67
C GLN A 322 -7.41 -15.87 -4.77
N ALA A 323 -7.75 -17.14 -4.98
CA ALA A 323 -8.74 -17.56 -5.97
C ALA A 323 -10.15 -17.01 -5.69
N ASN A 324 -10.47 -16.73 -4.43
CA ASN A 324 -11.77 -16.21 -3.99
C ASN A 324 -11.93 -14.69 -4.11
N GLY A 325 -10.92 -13.97 -4.60
CA GLY A 325 -10.97 -12.51 -4.71
C GLY A 325 -10.12 -11.76 -3.70
N LEU A 326 -9.84 -12.35 -2.53
CA LEU A 326 -9.13 -11.67 -1.43
C LEU A 326 -7.63 -11.52 -1.71
N PRO A 327 -6.98 -10.47 -1.17
CA PRO A 327 -5.53 -10.39 -1.18
C PRO A 327 -4.92 -11.45 -0.25
N ASP A 328 -3.74 -11.93 -0.63
CA ASP A 328 -2.85 -12.71 0.22
C ASP A 328 -1.60 -11.85 0.47
N PHE A 329 -1.62 -11.15 1.61
CA PHE A 329 -0.50 -10.33 2.08
C PHE A 329 0.67 -11.17 2.61
N GLY A 330 0.47 -12.48 2.81
CA GLY A 330 1.43 -13.36 3.46
C GLY A 330 1.67 -12.99 4.92
N ILE A 331 2.91 -13.18 5.37
CA ILE A 331 3.36 -12.79 6.71
C ILE A 331 4.29 -11.57 6.64
N PRO A 332 4.29 -10.66 7.64
CA PRO A 332 5.19 -9.52 7.63
C PRO A 332 6.66 -9.94 7.50
N VAL A 333 7.36 -9.39 6.52
CA VAL A 333 8.76 -9.75 6.21
C VAL A 333 9.72 -9.26 7.31
N PRO A 334 10.66 -10.10 7.80
CA PRO A 334 11.58 -9.70 8.87
C PRO A 334 12.55 -8.60 8.43
N ASP A 335 13.02 -7.82 9.41
CA ASP A 335 14.05 -6.80 9.23
C ASP A 335 15.31 -7.36 8.56
N GLY A 336 15.88 -6.59 7.63
CA GLY A 336 17.15 -6.95 6.98
C GLY A 336 17.07 -8.10 5.97
N LYS A 337 15.91 -8.74 5.79
CA LYS A 337 15.72 -9.69 4.68
C LYS A 337 15.84 -8.96 3.34
N ARG A 338 16.64 -9.52 2.43
CA ARG A 338 16.72 -9.05 1.05
C ARG A 338 15.40 -9.34 0.33
N ILE A 339 14.79 -8.29 -0.20
CA ILE A 339 13.58 -8.33 -1.02
C ILE A 339 13.95 -7.75 -2.38
N GLU A 340 13.55 -8.42 -3.46
CA GLU A 340 13.76 -7.91 -4.82
C GLU A 340 13.04 -6.56 -4.98
N VAL A 341 13.68 -5.61 -5.67
CA VAL A 341 13.03 -4.35 -5.99
C VAL A 341 11.79 -4.59 -6.87
N PRO A 342 10.77 -3.69 -6.84
CA PRO A 342 9.60 -3.83 -7.69
C PRO A 342 9.98 -3.99 -9.17
N SER A 343 9.26 -4.86 -9.88
CA SER A 343 9.49 -5.12 -11.31
C SER A 343 9.38 -3.85 -12.17
N GLY A 344 10.28 -3.69 -13.15
CA GLY A 344 10.34 -2.46 -13.96
C GLY A 344 10.95 -1.25 -13.24
N THR A 345 11.63 -1.45 -12.10
CA THR A 345 12.52 -0.43 -11.54
C THR A 345 13.77 -0.28 -12.43
N GLU A 346 14.08 0.96 -12.85
CA GLU A 346 15.24 1.32 -13.68
C GLU A 346 16.41 1.91 -12.90
#